data_AF-A0A534U895-F1
#
_entry.id   AF-A0A534U895-F1
#
_cell.length_a   1.000
_cell.length_b   1.000
_cell.length_c   1.000
_cell.angle_alpha   90.00
_cell.angle_beta   90.00
_cell.angle_gamma   90.00
#
_symmetry.space_group_name_H-M   'P 1'
#
loop_
_entity.id
_entity.type
_entity.pdbx_description
1 polymer ?
#
loop_
_entity_poly.entity_id
_entity_poly.type
_entity_poly.pdbx_seq_one_letter_code
_entity_poly.pdbx_strand_id
1 'polypeptide(L)'
;MNGRSHQAWTLLGQMGFPAITVPAGFTTQVFDRVRDADAPGGTRLVGPVPAKLPVGIDFLAMPFGEPMLLRIASAYERATHHRISLPEFGPLEEKK
;
A
#
# COMPACT_ATOMS: atom_id res chain seq x y z
N MET A 1 10.48 -3.91 -15.39
CA MET A 1 10.38 -3.81 -13.91
C MET A 1 10.96 -2.48 -13.51
N ASN A 2 10.28 -1.71 -12.66
CA ASN A 2 10.54 -0.28 -12.43
C ASN A 2 11.77 -0.02 -11.51
N GLY A 3 12.87 -0.77 -11.69
CA GLY A 3 14.12 -0.65 -10.93
C GLY A 3 14.04 -1.00 -9.42
N ARG A 4 12.85 -1.14 -8.85
CA ARG A 4 12.63 -1.53 -7.47
C ARG A 4 12.88 -3.03 -7.32
N SER A 5 13.85 -3.42 -6.50
CA SER A 5 13.99 -4.82 -6.11
C SER A 5 12.74 -5.24 -5.35
N HIS A 6 12.03 -6.26 -5.83
CA HIS A 6 10.90 -6.85 -5.10
C HIS A 6 11.34 -7.48 -3.76
N GLN A 7 12.65 -7.69 -3.61
CA GLN A 7 13.30 -8.37 -2.49
C GLN A 7 13.42 -7.50 -1.24
N ALA A 8 13.14 -6.19 -1.29
CA ALA A 8 13.35 -5.30 -0.15
C ALA A 8 12.62 -5.79 1.12
N TRP A 9 11.35 -6.19 1.00
CA TRP A 9 10.56 -6.72 2.12
C TRP A 9 11.07 -8.07 2.63
N THR A 10 11.52 -8.93 1.71
CA THR A 10 12.12 -10.22 2.06
C THR A 10 13.41 -10.02 2.85
N LEU A 11 14.27 -9.11 2.42
CA LEU A 11 15.56 -8.84 3.07
C LEU A 11 15.38 -8.17 4.44
N LEU A 12 14.44 -7.23 4.57
CA LEU A 12 14.11 -6.59 5.85
C LEU A 12 13.58 -7.60 6.88
N GLY A 13 12.69 -8.50 6.46
CA GLY A 13 12.19 -9.58 7.31
C GLY A 13 13.29 -10.55 7.73
N GLN A 14 14.20 -10.91 6.82
CA GLN A 14 15.34 -11.79 7.13
C GLN A 14 16.33 -11.19 8.13
N MET A 15 16.47 -9.87 8.17
CA MET A 15 17.36 -9.17 9.10
C MET A 15 16.71 -8.86 10.45
N GLY A 16 15.42 -9.19 10.64
CA GLY A 16 14.68 -8.95 11.88
C GLY A 16 14.35 -7.48 12.12
N PHE A 17 14.25 -6.67 11.06
CA PHE A 17 13.92 -5.25 11.20
C PHE A 17 12.42 -5.09 11.38
N PRO A 18 11.95 -4.43 12.45
CA PRO A 18 10.53 -4.19 12.64
C PRO A 18 10.00 -3.23 11.57
N ALA A 19 8.85 -3.57 11.00
CA ALA A 19 8.16 -2.77 10.00
C ALA A 19 6.64 -2.79 10.25
N ILE A 20 5.96 -1.70 9.93
CA ILE A 20 4.49 -1.58 10.00
C ILE A 20 3.96 -0.76 8.82
N THR A 21 2.88 -1.25 8.22
CA THR A 21 2.16 -0.56 7.14
C THR A 21 0.93 0.16 7.71
N VAL A 22 0.76 1.44 7.39
CA VAL A 22 -0.39 2.26 7.81
C VAL A 22 -1.13 2.81 6.58
N PRO A 23 -2.48 2.92 6.58
CA PRO A 23 -3.22 3.50 5.45
C PRO A 23 -2.79 4.94 5.14
N ALA A 24 -2.46 5.20 3.87
CA ALA A 24 -1.99 6.49 3.36
C ALA A 24 -2.91 7.11 2.30
N GLY A 25 -4.11 6.56 2.14
CA GLY A 25 -5.16 7.09 1.26
C GLY A 25 -5.43 6.17 0.08
N PHE A 26 -5.89 6.78 -1.01
CA PHE A 26 -6.32 6.06 -2.21
C PHE A 26 -5.66 6.65 -3.45
N THR A 27 -5.41 5.78 -4.42
CA THR A 27 -5.06 6.24 -5.77
C THR A 27 -6.22 7.05 -6.36
N THR A 28 -5.89 7.98 -7.27
CA THR A 28 -6.87 8.66 -8.13
C THR A 28 -6.87 8.08 -9.54
N GLN A 29 -5.71 7.59 -9.96
CA GLN A 29 -5.43 7.05 -11.28
C GLN A 29 -4.48 5.86 -11.15
N VAL A 30 -4.67 4.85 -11.99
CA VAL A 30 -3.76 3.71 -12.11
C VAL A 30 -3.33 3.55 -13.56
N PHE A 31 -2.16 2.97 -13.73
CA PHE A 31 -1.65 2.55 -15.02
C PHE A 31 -1.53 1.03 -14.99
N ASP A 32 -1.99 0.38 -16.05
CA ASP A 32 -1.92 -1.06 -16.22
C ASP A 32 -1.07 -1.40 -17.44
N ARG A 33 -0.59 -2.64 -17.56
CA ARG A 33 0.14 -3.12 -18.72
C ARG A 33 -0.73 -4.09 -19.51
N VAL A 34 -1.01 -3.74 -20.76
CA VAL A 34 -1.73 -4.60 -21.69
C VAL A 34 -0.74 -5.23 -22.67
N ARG A 35 -1.02 -6.47 -23.07
CA ARG A 35 -0.22 -7.17 -24.08
C ARG A 35 -0.27 -6.40 -25.40
N ASP A 36 0.89 -6.18 -25.98
CA ASP A 36 1.05 -5.47 -27.24
C ASP A 36 2.21 -6.12 -28.00
N ALA A 37 1.91 -6.77 -29.12
CA ALA A 37 2.89 -7.53 -29.89
C ALA A 37 3.94 -6.65 -30.56
N ASP A 38 3.61 -5.37 -30.78
CA ASP A 38 4.45 -4.40 -31.48
C ASP A 38 5.31 -3.59 -30.50
N ALA A 39 5.02 -3.67 -29.19
CA ALA A 39 5.76 -2.96 -28.16
C ALA A 39 7.07 -3.69 -27.78
N PRO A 40 8.18 -2.95 -27.57
CA PRO A 40 9.41 -3.51 -27.00
C PRO A 40 9.12 -4.17 -25.63
N GLY A 41 9.29 -5.49 -25.55
CA GLY A 41 8.96 -6.28 -24.35
C GLY A 41 7.52 -6.80 -24.28
N GLY A 42 6.77 -6.78 -25.39
CA GLY A 42 5.49 -7.46 -25.56
C GLY A 42 4.32 -6.88 -24.76
N THR A 43 4.52 -5.72 -24.13
CA THR A 43 3.52 -5.05 -23.30
C THR A 43 3.62 -3.53 -23.45
N ARG A 44 2.46 -2.88 -23.44
CA ARG A 44 2.32 -1.42 -23.46
C ARG A 44 1.65 -0.95 -22.18
N LEU A 45 2.12 0.16 -21.62
CA LEU A 45 1.45 0.82 -20.50
C LEU A 45 0.18 1.54 -21.00
N VAL A 46 -0.95 1.30 -20.34
CA VAL A 46 -2.24 1.92 -20.60
C VAL A 46 -2.67 2.74 -19.37
N GLY A 47 -3.33 3.87 -19.60
CA GLY A 47 -3.81 4.77 -18.56
C GLY A 47 -3.63 6.25 -18.92
N PRO A 48 -4.05 7.17 -18.05
CA PRO A 48 -4.54 6.95 -16.68
C PRO A 48 -5.98 6.40 -16.64
N VAL A 49 -6.19 5.31 -15.90
CA VAL A 49 -7.53 4.78 -15.60
C VAL A 49 -7.94 5.31 -14.23
N PRO A 50 -9.08 6.02 -14.09
CA PRO A 50 -9.58 6.42 -12.78
C PRO A 50 -9.86 5.19 -11.91
N ALA A 51 -9.18 5.08 -10.77
CA ALA A 51 -9.37 3.98 -9.84
C ALA A 51 -9.03 4.44 -8.41
N LYS A 52 -9.79 3.95 -7.44
CA LYS A 52 -9.60 4.21 -6.01
C LYS A 52 -9.13 2.93 -5.32
N LEU A 53 -7.83 2.68 -5.32
CA LEU A 53 -7.21 1.53 -4.64
C LEU A 53 -6.46 2.00 -3.39
N PRO A 54 -6.50 1.23 -2.28
CA PRO A 54 -5.85 1.63 -1.04
C PRO A 54 -4.33 1.64 -1.21
N VAL A 55 -3.70 2.68 -0.66
CA VAL A 55 -2.24 2.83 -0.61
C VAL A 55 -1.81 2.79 0.85
N GLY A 56 -0.76 2.01 1.14
CA GLY A 56 -0.09 1.98 2.44
C GLY A 56 1.20 2.78 2.44
N ILE A 57 1.56 3.34 3.59
CA ILE A 57 2.91 3.81 3.89
C ILE A 57 3.58 2.84 4.86
N ASP A 58 4.82 2.47 4.58
CA ASP A 58 5.59 1.59 5.43
C ASP A 58 6.58 2.38 6.28
N PHE A 59 6.53 2.14 7.59
CA PHE A 59 7.53 2.62 8.53
C PHE A 59 8.44 1.46 8.90
N LEU A 60 9.74 1.74 8.97
CA LEU A 60 10.78 0.78 9.35
C LEU A 60 11.53 1.35 10.54
N ALA A 61 11.98 0.47 11.43
CA ALA A 61 12.87 0.82 12.52
C ALA A 61 14.06 -0.14 12.61
N MET A 62 15.08 0.29 13.35
CA MET A 62 16.20 -0.57 13.74
C MET A 62 15.69 -1.70 14.66
N PRO A 63 16.45 -2.81 14.82
CA PRO A 63 16.13 -3.84 15.78
C PRO A 63 15.84 -3.26 17.17
N PHE A 64 14.77 -3.74 17.81
CA PHE A 64 14.27 -3.27 19.11
C PHE A 64 13.67 -1.84 19.13
N GLY A 65 13.40 -1.27 17.94
CA GLY A 65 12.81 0.06 17.77
C GLY A 65 11.27 0.10 17.77
N GLU A 66 10.59 -1.00 18.10
CA GLU A 66 9.13 -1.14 18.07
C GLU A 66 8.38 -0.07 18.88
N PRO A 67 8.83 0.36 20.08
CA PRO A 67 8.13 1.41 20.83
C PRO A 67 8.05 2.73 20.06
N MET A 68 9.12 3.10 19.35
CA MET A 68 9.14 4.31 18.51
C MET A 68 8.33 4.10 17.24
N LEU A 69 8.44 2.92 16.63
CA LEU A 69 7.70 2.56 15.42
C LEU A 69 6.19 2.67 15.65
N LEU A 70 5.68 2.09 16.75
CA LEU A 70 4.27 2.18 17.13
C LEU A 70 3.85 3.62 17.45
N ARG A 71 4.72 4.41 18.09
CA ARG A 71 4.42 5.83 18.36
C ARG A 71 4.26 6.63 17.08
N ILE A 72 5.12 6.42 16.09
CA ILE A 72 5.04 7.12 14.80
C ILE A 72 3.81 6.65 14.01
N ALA A 73 3.61 5.33 13.91
CA ALA A 73 2.48 4.75 13.19
C ALA A 73 1.13 5.23 13.76
N SER A 74 0.97 5.20 15.08
CA SER A 74 -0.25 5.66 15.74
C SER A 74 -0.46 7.17 15.61
N ALA A 75 0.61 7.97 15.69
CA ALA A 75 0.51 9.42 15.47
C ALA A 75 0.08 9.75 14.03
N TYR A 76 0.63 9.04 13.04
CA TYR A 76 0.25 9.20 11.64
C TYR A 76 -1.20 8.79 11.39
N GLU A 77 -1.63 7.63 11.89
CA GLU A 77 -3.01 7.17 11.75
C GLU A 77 -4.00 8.16 12.39
N ARG A 78 -3.72 8.61 13.61
CA ARG A 78 -4.56 9.55 14.35
C ARG A 78 -4.65 10.93 13.71
N ALA A 79 -3.63 11.33 12.95
CA ALA A 79 -3.66 12.60 12.22
C ALA A 79 -4.42 12.51 10.90
N THR A 80 -4.51 11.33 10.29
CA THR A 80 -4.91 11.20 8.88
C THR A 80 -6.20 10.43 8.63
N HIS A 81 -6.50 9.39 9.40
CA HIS A 81 -7.72 8.59 9.27
C HIS A 81 -8.05 8.13 7.83
N HIS A 82 -7.03 7.80 7.03
CA HIS A 82 -7.18 7.45 5.62
C HIS A 82 -7.99 6.17 5.35
N ARG A 83 -8.25 5.34 6.38
CA ARG A 83 -8.98 4.09 6.22
C ARG A 83 -10.47 4.37 6.05
N ILE A 84 -11.06 3.80 5.01
CA ILE A 84 -12.51 3.74 4.82
C ILE A 84 -12.95 2.29 4.67
N SER A 85 -14.18 1.99 5.12
CA SER A 85 -14.82 0.72 4.80
C SER A 85 -15.11 0.63 3.31
N LEU A 86 -15.07 -0.58 2.77
CA LEU A 86 -15.48 -0.80 1.39
C LEU A 86 -17.00 -0.54 1.25
N PRO A 87 -17.46 0.12 0.17
CA PRO A 87 -18.87 0.46 0.00
C PRO A 87 -19.82 -0.74 0.03
N GLU A 88 -19.34 -1.90 -0.43
CA GLU A 88 -20.10 -3.15 -0.48
C GLU A 88 -20.29 -3.81 0.90
N PHE A 89 -19.47 -3.43 1.89
CA PHE A 89 -19.47 -4.00 3.24
C PHE A 89 -19.92 -2.96 4.27
N GLY A 90 -21.11 -2.39 4.06
CA GLY A 90 -21.75 -1.46 4.99
C GLY A 90 -22.21 -2.11 6.30
N PRO A 91 -22.66 -1.32 7.29
CA PRO A 91 -23.24 -1.82 8.52
C PRO A 91 -24.41 -2.79 8.24
N LEU A 92 -24.48 -3.88 9.00
CA LEU A 92 -25.60 -4.81 8.92
C LEU A 92 -26.86 -4.14 9.48
N GLU A 93 -28.02 -4.43 8.90
CA GLU A 93 -29.28 -3.98 9.46
C GLU A 93 -29.49 -4.62 10.84
N GLU A 94 -29.76 -3.79 11.86
CA GLU A 94 -30.17 -4.30 13.16
C GLU A 94 -31.55 -4.96 13.02
N LYS A 95 -31.62 -6.26 13.29
CA LYS A 95 -32.91 -6.95 13.44
C LYS A 95 -33.64 -6.35 14.65
N LYS A 96 -34.72 -5.65 14.38
CA LYS A 96 -35.69 -5.19 15.38
C LYS A 96 -36.58 -6.34 15.85
#